data_AF-A0AAN1T2E4-F1
#
_entry.id   AF-A0AAN1T2E4-F1
#
_cell.length_a   1.000
_cell.length_b   1.000
_cell.length_c   1.000
_cell.angle_alpha   90.00
_cell.angle_beta   90.00
_cell.angle_gamma   90.00
#
_symmetry.space_group_name_H-M   'P 1'
#
loop_
_entity.id
_entity.type
_entity.pdbx_description
1 polymer ?
#
loop_
_entity_poly.entity_id
_entity_poly.type
_entity_poly.pdbx_seq_one_letter_code
_entity_poly.pdbx_strand_id
1 'polypeptide(L)'
;MKQILLFLLLTASSWVFAETSTQDKLNRLEAELNDVRQEQQAVYQNYQMTRDLRRLEVQEGSPPTSQYPYGKSIYGTDINTPPPNYDDVVRTQMEREQRIQHYTNELKGLSARYLELEDRRRALLELIKKLKQQQGS
;
A
#
# COMPACT_ATOMS: atom_id res chain seq x y z
N MET A 1 -47.11 55.59 -13.39
CA MET A 1 -46.55 54.84 -12.24
C MET A 1 -46.47 53.34 -12.56
N LYS A 2 -45.55 52.91 -13.42
CA LYS A 2 -45.44 51.48 -13.80
C LYS A 2 -44.02 51.01 -14.17
N GLN A 3 -43.01 51.87 -13.99
CA GLN A 3 -41.61 51.55 -14.35
C GLN A 3 -40.66 51.43 -13.15
N ILE A 4 -41.13 51.69 -11.92
CA ILE A 4 -40.31 51.56 -10.71
C ILE A 4 -40.28 50.10 -10.20
N LEU A 5 -41.21 49.25 -10.65
CA LEU A 5 -41.35 47.87 -10.18
C LEU A 5 -40.41 46.87 -10.87
N LEU A 6 -39.64 47.30 -11.88
CA LEU A 6 -38.75 46.43 -12.66
C LEU A 6 -37.27 46.51 -12.25
N PHE A 7 -36.93 47.38 -11.29
CA PHE A 7 -35.56 47.50 -10.75
C PHE A 7 -35.36 46.80 -9.39
N LEU A 8 -36.43 46.27 -8.77
CA LEU A 8 -36.36 45.63 -7.45
C LEU A 8 -36.12 44.10 -7.50
N LEU A 9 -36.09 43.50 -8.70
CA LEU A 9 -35.98 42.05 -8.88
C LEU A 9 -34.60 41.59 -9.38
N LEU A 10 -33.60 42.47 -9.36
CA LEU A 10 -32.26 42.20 -9.90
C LEU A 10 -31.12 42.24 -8.87
N THR A 11 -31.42 42.33 -7.57
CA THR A 11 -30.40 42.42 -6.50
C THR A 11 -30.31 41.17 -5.63
N ALA A 12 -31.08 40.11 -5.91
CA ALA A 12 -31.13 38.90 -5.08
C ALA A 12 -30.20 37.76 -5.51
N SER A 13 -29.45 37.86 -6.62
CA SER A 13 -28.65 36.75 -7.16
C SER A 13 -27.18 36.71 -6.69
N SER A 14 -26.76 37.58 -5.77
CA SER A 14 -25.35 37.73 -5.40
C SER A 14 -24.86 36.85 -4.23
N TRP A 15 -25.48 35.69 -3.98
CA TRP A 15 -25.05 34.78 -2.88
C TRP A 15 -24.84 33.31 -3.29
N VAL A 16 -24.96 32.96 -4.58
CA VAL A 16 -24.84 31.54 -5.03
C VAL A 16 -23.41 31.12 -5.39
N PHE A 17 -22.49 32.07 -5.63
CA PHE A 17 -21.15 31.74 -6.12
C PHE A 17 -20.15 31.22 -5.06
N ALA A 18 -20.39 31.45 -3.76
CA ALA A 18 -19.48 31.01 -2.70
C ALA A 18 -19.62 29.51 -2.38
N GLU A 19 -20.86 29.00 -2.34
CA GLU A 19 -21.22 27.62 -1.98
C GLU A 19 -20.64 26.58 -2.97
N THR A 20 -20.74 26.86 -4.29
CA THR A 20 -20.22 25.97 -5.34
C THR A 20 -18.71 25.75 -5.21
N SER A 21 -17.95 26.79 -4.87
CA SER A 21 -16.48 26.70 -4.78
C SER A 21 -16.01 25.86 -3.59
N THR A 22 -16.78 25.83 -2.49
CA THR A 22 -16.48 25.03 -1.30
C THR A 22 -16.83 23.57 -1.53
N GLN A 23 -17.99 23.30 -2.15
CA GLN A 23 -18.39 21.95 -2.52
C GLN A 23 -17.40 21.31 -3.51
N ASP A 24 -16.92 22.06 -4.50
CA ASP A 24 -15.91 21.57 -5.44
C ASP A 24 -14.59 21.20 -4.75
N LYS A 25 -14.17 21.98 -3.76
CA LYS A 25 -12.99 21.66 -2.94
C LYS A 25 -13.20 20.39 -2.10
N LEU A 26 -14.38 20.23 -1.49
CA LEU A 26 -14.74 19.01 -0.77
C LEU A 26 -14.67 17.78 -1.69
N ASN A 27 -15.29 17.85 -2.86
CA ASN A 27 -15.31 16.75 -3.83
C ASN A 27 -13.89 16.34 -4.24
N ARG A 28 -13.00 17.32 -4.45
CA ARG A 28 -11.59 17.05 -4.79
C ARG A 28 -10.83 16.37 -3.65
N LEU A 29 -11.01 16.84 -2.42
CA LEU A 29 -10.37 16.24 -1.24
C LEU A 29 -10.89 14.83 -0.98
N GLU A 30 -12.18 14.57 -1.19
CA GLU A 30 -12.78 13.24 -1.06
C GLU A 30 -12.29 12.28 -2.16
N ALA A 31 -12.10 12.76 -3.39
CA ALA A 31 -11.47 11.98 -4.46
C ALA A 31 -10.01 11.62 -4.11
N GLU A 32 -9.21 12.60 -3.68
CA GLU A 32 -7.82 12.36 -3.27
C GLU A 32 -7.72 11.40 -2.08
N LEU A 33 -8.66 11.48 -1.13
CA LEU A 33 -8.74 10.55 -0.01
C LEU A 33 -9.03 9.12 -0.48
N ASN A 34 -9.90 8.95 -1.48
CA ASN A 34 -10.18 7.64 -2.04
C ASN A 34 -8.97 7.06 -2.77
N ASP A 35 -8.24 7.89 -3.53
CA ASP A 35 -6.99 7.47 -4.18
C ASP A 35 -5.96 6.99 -3.15
N VAL A 36 -5.76 7.76 -2.08
CA VAL A 36 -4.86 7.37 -0.98
C VAL A 36 -5.29 6.05 -0.33
N ARG A 37 -6.59 5.83 -0.11
CA ARG A 37 -7.11 4.57 0.44
C ARG A 37 -6.88 3.39 -0.49
N GLN A 38 -7.09 3.59 -1.79
CA GLN A 38 -6.82 2.56 -2.78
C GLN A 38 -5.34 2.21 -2.83
N GLU A 39 -4.46 3.22 -2.79
CA GLU A 39 -3.02 3.00 -2.76
C GLU A 39 -2.58 2.30 -1.47
N GLN A 40 -3.10 2.69 -0.30
CA GLN A 40 -2.82 2.00 0.96
C GLN A 40 -3.18 0.52 0.89
N GLN A 41 -4.34 0.19 0.31
CA GLN A 41 -4.77 -1.19 0.15
C GLN A 41 -3.83 -1.97 -0.79
N ALA A 42 -3.40 -1.37 -1.89
CA ALA A 42 -2.45 -1.99 -2.82
C ALA A 42 -1.07 -2.21 -2.17
N VAL A 43 -0.55 -1.22 -1.44
CA VAL A 43 0.72 -1.32 -0.69
C VAL A 43 0.64 -2.41 0.36
N TYR A 44 -0.48 -2.51 1.08
CA TYR A 44 -0.69 -3.56 2.06
C TYR A 44 -0.72 -4.96 1.43
N GLN A 45 -1.40 -5.13 0.28
CA GLN A 45 -1.42 -6.39 -0.45
C GLN A 45 -0.03 -6.80 -0.92
N ASN A 46 0.74 -5.87 -1.50
CA ASN A 46 2.12 -6.11 -1.91
C ASN A 46 2.99 -6.50 -0.71
N TYR A 47 2.81 -5.86 0.44
CA TYR A 47 3.53 -6.21 1.65
C TYR A 47 3.25 -7.66 2.08
N GLN A 48 1.99 -8.09 2.07
CA GLN A 48 1.65 -9.49 2.40
C GLN A 48 2.32 -10.47 1.44
N MET A 49 2.23 -10.19 0.13
CA MET A 49 2.84 -11.02 -0.91
C MET A 49 4.36 -11.14 -0.73
N THR A 50 5.07 -10.02 -0.62
CA THR A 50 6.53 -10.01 -0.45
C THR A 50 6.96 -10.69 0.86
N ARG A 51 6.16 -10.54 1.93
CA ARG A 51 6.42 -11.23 3.20
C ARG A 51 6.32 -12.73 3.03
N ASP A 52 5.33 -13.21 2.29
CA ASP A 52 5.12 -14.63 2.05
C ASP A 52 6.22 -15.21 1.15
N LEU A 53 6.66 -14.49 0.10
CA LEU A 53 7.83 -14.86 -0.70
C LEU A 53 9.10 -14.99 0.16
N ARG A 54 9.39 -13.99 1.01
CA ARG A 54 10.51 -14.06 1.95
C ARG A 54 10.39 -15.25 2.89
N ARG A 55 9.18 -15.55 3.38
CA ARG A 55 8.94 -16.69 4.27
C ARG A 55 9.26 -18.00 3.57
N LEU A 56 8.88 -18.17 2.30
CA LEU A 56 9.19 -19.37 1.51
C LEU A 56 10.70 -19.56 1.38
N GLU A 57 11.43 -18.52 0.98
CA GLU A 57 12.91 -18.59 0.90
C GLU A 57 13.53 -18.98 2.25
N VAL A 58 13.05 -18.38 3.36
CA VAL A 58 13.54 -18.72 4.71
C VAL A 58 13.27 -20.19 5.05
N GLN A 59 12.09 -20.71 4.72
CA GLN A 59 11.69 -22.09 4.98
C GLN A 59 12.45 -23.11 4.14
N GLU A 60 12.64 -22.84 2.84
CA GLU A 60 13.37 -23.72 1.92
C GLU A 60 14.85 -23.91 2.31
N GLY A 61 15.46 -22.91 2.94
CA GLY A 61 16.83 -23.02 3.44
C GLY A 61 16.97 -23.59 4.85
N SER A 62 15.86 -23.95 5.51
CA SER A 62 15.96 -24.75 6.73
C SER A 62 16.36 -26.17 6.31
N PRO A 63 17.42 -26.77 6.89
CA PRO A 63 17.70 -28.18 6.64
C PRO A 63 16.43 -28.98 6.96
N PRO A 64 16.06 -30.00 6.16
CA PRO A 64 14.81 -30.72 6.35
C PRO A 64 14.82 -31.39 7.72
N THR A 65 14.28 -30.70 8.73
CA THR A 65 13.94 -31.31 10.01
C THR A 65 12.71 -32.16 9.75
N SER A 66 12.96 -33.43 9.42
CA SER A 66 12.03 -34.54 9.64
C SER A 66 10.62 -34.36 9.07
N GLN A 67 10.50 -34.10 7.77
CA GLN A 67 9.23 -34.28 7.05
C GLN A 67 9.39 -35.17 5.81
N TYR A 68 10.11 -36.27 5.97
CA TYR A 68 9.94 -37.44 5.13
C TYR A 68 9.67 -38.64 6.05
N PRO A 69 8.56 -39.39 5.87
CA PRO A 69 8.32 -40.65 6.60
C PRO A 69 9.37 -41.74 6.34
N TYR A 70 10.32 -41.50 5.43
CA TYR A 70 11.48 -42.33 5.18
C TYR A 70 12.68 -41.41 4.95
N GLY A 71 13.73 -41.54 5.76
CA GLY A 71 14.88 -40.64 5.86
C GLY A 71 15.57 -40.30 4.53
N LYS A 72 15.02 -39.34 3.80
CA LYS A 72 15.59 -38.79 2.58
C LYS A 72 16.44 -37.57 2.93
N SER A 73 17.67 -37.83 3.34
CA SER A 73 18.69 -36.79 3.44
C SER A 73 18.99 -36.24 2.05
N ILE A 74 19.23 -34.92 1.96
CA ILE A 74 19.80 -34.27 0.76
C ILE A 74 21.19 -34.85 0.43
N TYR A 75 21.83 -35.50 1.42
CA TYR A 75 22.93 -36.41 1.19
C TYR A 75 22.40 -37.79 0.79
N GLY A 76 22.43 -38.07 -0.52
CA GLY A 76 22.49 -39.42 -1.09
C GLY A 76 21.56 -40.45 -0.47
N THR A 77 20.31 -40.50 -0.92
CA THR A 77 19.41 -41.63 -0.58
C THR A 77 19.73 -42.90 -1.36
N ASP A 78 20.63 -42.81 -2.33
CA ASP A 78 21.11 -43.93 -3.13
C ASP A 78 22.64 -43.87 -3.12
N ILE A 79 23.29 -45.00 -2.86
CA ILE A 79 24.76 -45.11 -2.84
C ILE A 79 25.35 -44.75 -4.21
N ASN A 80 24.52 -44.75 -5.25
CA ASN A 80 24.87 -44.42 -6.63
C ASN A 80 24.61 -42.95 -7.01
N THR A 81 24.09 -42.11 -6.10
CA THR A 81 23.96 -40.67 -6.39
C THR A 81 25.25 -39.96 -5.98
N PRO A 82 25.99 -39.33 -6.92
CA PRO A 82 27.17 -38.56 -6.58
C PRO A 82 26.81 -37.46 -5.57
N PRO A 83 27.69 -37.13 -4.61
CA PRO A 83 27.48 -35.98 -3.75
C PRO A 83 27.22 -34.72 -4.59
N PRO A 84 26.32 -33.84 -4.16
CA PRO A 84 26.11 -32.57 -4.85
C PRO A 84 27.42 -31.77 -4.90
N ASN A 85 27.66 -31.10 -6.02
CA ASN A 85 28.84 -30.25 -6.19
C ASN A 85 28.81 -29.13 -5.13
N TYR A 86 29.88 -29.03 -4.36
CA TYR A 86 30.02 -28.05 -3.29
C TYR A 86 29.83 -26.61 -3.79
N ASP A 87 30.42 -26.26 -4.94
CA ASP A 87 30.33 -24.92 -5.52
C ASP A 87 28.88 -24.58 -5.90
N ASP A 88 28.12 -25.56 -6.37
CA ASP A 88 26.71 -25.39 -6.73
C ASP A 88 25.85 -25.17 -5.49
N VAL A 89 26.13 -25.89 -4.40
CA VAL A 89 25.44 -25.72 -3.12
C VAL A 89 25.74 -24.34 -2.54
N VAL A 90 27.01 -23.93 -2.49
CA VAL A 90 27.41 -22.61 -1.97
C VAL A 90 26.79 -21.49 -2.80
N ARG A 91 26.83 -21.59 -4.13
CA ARG A 91 26.18 -20.63 -5.03
C ARG A 91 24.69 -20.51 -4.78
N THR A 92 23.98 -21.62 -4.69
CA THR A 92 22.53 -21.64 -4.42
C THR A 92 22.20 -20.96 -3.09
N GLN A 93 23.01 -21.20 -2.06
CA GLN A 93 22.84 -20.58 -0.75
C GLN A 93 23.08 -19.06 -0.79
N MET A 94 24.09 -18.61 -1.54
CA MET A 94 24.35 -17.17 -1.72
C MET A 94 23.21 -16.48 -2.47
N GLU A 95 22.73 -17.05 -3.58
CA GLU A 95 21.62 -16.49 -4.36
C GLU A 95 20.34 -16.39 -3.52
N ARG A 96 20.08 -17.40 -2.69
CA ARG A 96 18.96 -17.38 -1.74
C ARG A 96 19.09 -16.25 -0.73
N GLU A 97 20.26 -16.08 -0.12
CA GLU A 97 20.47 -15.00 0.84
C GLU A 97 20.26 -13.63 0.17
N GLN A 98 20.71 -13.47 -1.08
CA GLN A 98 20.45 -12.26 -1.86
C GLN A 98 18.95 -12.01 -2.07
N ARG A 99 18.16 -13.04 -2.39
CA ARG A 99 16.68 -12.91 -2.51
C ARG A 99 16.03 -12.53 -1.19
N ILE A 100 16.45 -13.13 -0.08
CA ILE A 100 15.95 -12.77 1.27
C ILE A 100 16.25 -11.31 1.60
N GLN A 101 17.46 -10.83 1.32
CA GLN A 101 17.83 -9.43 1.54
C GLN A 101 17.05 -8.49 0.64
N HIS A 102 16.84 -8.86 -0.63
CA HIS A 102 16.02 -8.10 -1.57
C HIS A 102 14.59 -7.92 -1.04
N TYR A 103 13.89 -9.01 -0.71
CA TYR A 103 12.53 -8.94 -0.16
C TYR A 103 12.48 -8.19 1.18
N THR A 104 13.51 -8.31 2.01
CA THR A 104 13.60 -7.56 3.27
C THR A 104 13.65 -6.05 3.03
N ASN A 105 14.39 -5.60 2.02
CA ASN A 105 14.46 -4.18 1.67
C ASN A 105 13.16 -3.68 1.03
N GLU A 106 12.52 -4.49 0.18
CA GLU A 106 11.20 -4.16 -0.36
C GLU A 106 10.15 -4.00 0.75
N LEU A 107 10.12 -4.90 1.74
CA LEU A 107 9.22 -4.81 2.88
C LEU A 107 9.41 -3.52 3.68
N LYS A 108 10.66 -3.07 3.87
CA LYS A 108 10.94 -1.78 4.52
C LYS A 108 10.37 -0.62 3.71
N GLY A 109 10.57 -0.63 2.39
CA GLY A 109 10.04 0.38 1.48
C GLY A 109 8.51 0.44 1.50
N LEU A 110 7.85 -0.72 1.41
CA LEU A 110 6.39 -0.83 1.48
C LEU A 110 5.85 -0.36 2.83
N SER A 111 6.52 -0.70 3.94
CA SER A 111 6.14 -0.21 5.26
C SER A 111 6.27 1.31 5.37
N ALA A 112 7.36 1.89 4.86
CA ALA A 112 7.56 3.34 4.88
C ALA A 112 6.48 4.06 4.04
N ARG A 113 6.18 3.55 2.85
CA ARG A 113 5.14 4.09 1.98
C ARG A 113 3.76 4.02 2.63
N TYR A 114 3.45 2.91 3.30
CA TYR A 114 2.17 2.78 4.02
C TYR A 114 2.01 3.86 5.10
N LEU A 115 3.06 4.14 5.88
CA LEU A 115 3.04 5.18 6.91
C LEU A 115 2.89 6.58 6.30
N GLU A 116 3.60 6.88 5.21
CA GLU A 116 3.45 8.15 4.48
C GLU A 116 2.00 8.36 4.01
N LEU A 117 1.39 7.33 3.43
CA LEU A 117 0.00 7.38 2.99
C LEU A 117 -0.97 7.55 4.17
N GLU A 118 -0.68 6.96 5.32
CA GLU A 118 -1.47 7.12 6.54
C GLU A 118 -1.44 8.55 7.07
N ASP A 119 -0.27 9.20 7.05
CA ASP A 119 -0.13 10.60 7.42
C ASP A 119 -0.90 11.51 6.45
N ARG A 120 -0.78 11.27 5.13
CA ARG A 120 -1.55 12.00 4.11
C ARG A 120 -3.06 11.82 4.29
N ARG A 121 -3.52 10.59 4.55
CA ARG A 121 -4.93 10.28 4.81
C ARG A 121 -5.47 11.07 5.99
N ARG A 122 -4.71 11.16 7.10
CA ARG A 122 -5.09 11.93 8.29
C ARG A 122 -5.17 13.42 7.98
N ALA A 123 -4.19 13.97 7.26
CA ALA A 123 -4.19 15.36 6.85
C ALA A 123 -5.42 15.70 5.99
N LEU A 124 -5.77 14.85 5.02
CA LEU A 124 -6.96 15.03 4.18
C LEU A 124 -8.26 15.01 4.99
N LEU A 125 -8.39 14.08 5.94
CA LEU A 125 -9.57 14.01 6.81
C LEU A 125 -9.72 15.27 7.68
N GLU A 126 -8.63 15.79 8.22
CA GLU A 126 -8.67 17.03 9.00
C GLU A 126 -9.05 18.24 8.13
N LEU A 127 -8.57 18.32 6.89
CA LEU A 127 -8.97 19.37 5.94
C LEU A 127 -10.46 19.28 5.59
N ILE A 128 -10.95 18.08 5.28
CA ILE A 128 -12.38 17.84 4.99
C ILE A 128 -13.23 18.25 6.19
N LYS A 129 -12.84 17.87 7.42
CA LYS A 129 -13.54 18.21 8.65
C LYS A 129 -13.61 19.72 8.85
N LYS A 130 -12.48 20.44 8.71
CA LYS A 130 -12.44 21.91 8.82
C LYS A 130 -13.34 22.58 7.78
N LEU A 131 -13.30 22.12 6.54
CA LEU A 131 -14.09 22.69 5.45
C LEU A 131 -15.59 22.46 5.65
N LYS A 132 -16.00 21.28 6.14
CA LYS A 132 -17.40 20.98 6.51
C LYS A 132 -17.90 21.85 7.68
N GLN A 133 -17.03 22.14 8.66
CA GLN A 133 -17.38 23.06 9.76
C GLN A 133 -17.58 24.49 9.29
N GLN A 134 -16.78 24.96 8.33
CA GLN A 134 -16.89 26.29 7.74
C GLN A 134 -18.14 26.45 6.86
N GLN A 135 -18.65 25.37 6.27
CA GLN A 135 -19.89 25.39 5.48
C GLN A 135 -21.16 25.37 6.36
N GLY A 136 -21.09 24.77 7.55
CA GLY A 136 -22.20 24.70 8.49
C GLY A 136 -22.29 25.85 9.51
N SER A 137 -21.39 26.84 9.42
CA SER A 137 -21.32 28.04 10.27
C SER A 137 -21.72 29.27 9.46
#